data_AF-A0A377UZ40-F1
#
_entry.id   AF-A0A377UZ40-F1
#
_cell.length_a   1.000
_cell.length_b   1.000
_cell.length_c   1.000
_cell.angle_alpha   90.00
_cell.angle_beta   90.00
_cell.angle_gamma   90.00
#
_symmetry.space_group_name_H-M   'P 1'
#
loop_
_entity.id
_entity.type
_entity.pdbx_description
1 polymer ?
#
loop_
_entity_poly.entity_id
_entity_poly.type
_entity_poly.pdbx_seq_one_letter_code
_entity_poly.pdbx_strand_id
1 'polypeptide(L)'
;MMVNKRPVLIYQARVAAIRVIVTISDIHLRDALYSDTDNNGLALWVQNQMIARYGDVKPLAADPHQGVFTSPAYPFRITYPDSLFFSPGRLVHNGSGLLIFIFSVSLLFYFLMRKYLNVYTSEEERLRYAINQGYIVPYYQPLVNGKTGEIYGVEILARWQNSTTPSRSPAEFIPLAERTGLIIPLTRSLMAQVNAQMRPLFSKLPDGFHIGLNISASHINAPTFIDDCLHFQHGFEGKAVKLMLEITEQEPLLLNGWLSTNSIHCTIAVFPSPWTTLAPAIPGFPVSTSWFSTISKSIRALSPA
;
A
#
# COMPACT_ATOMS: atom_id res chain seq x y z
N MET A 1 -4.15 67.43 -23.94
CA MET A 1 -3.84 68.86 -23.71
C MET A 1 -4.73 69.37 -22.58
N MET A 2 -4.29 70.36 -21.81
CA MET A 2 -5.14 71.00 -20.79
C MET A 2 -5.77 72.27 -21.36
N VAL A 3 -7.09 72.40 -21.29
CA VAL A 3 -7.83 73.64 -21.61
C VAL A 3 -8.57 74.04 -20.35
N ASN A 4 -8.37 75.27 -19.86
CA ASN A 4 -8.95 75.75 -18.60
C ASN A 4 -8.73 74.79 -17.40
N LYS A 5 -7.52 74.25 -17.27
CA LYS A 5 -7.13 73.26 -16.25
C LYS A 5 -7.92 71.94 -16.29
N ARG A 6 -8.62 71.62 -17.39
CA ARG A 6 -9.27 70.32 -17.61
C ARG A 6 -8.62 69.57 -18.76
N PRO A 7 -8.44 68.24 -18.65
CA PRO A 7 -7.89 67.45 -19.75
C PRO A 7 -8.90 67.34 -20.89
N VAL A 8 -8.45 67.57 -22.10
CA VAL A 8 -9.25 67.41 -23.32
C VAL A 8 -8.47 66.54 -24.30
N LEU A 9 -9.17 65.57 -24.90
CA LEU A 9 -8.66 64.81 -26.03
C LEU A 9 -9.12 65.50 -27.32
N ILE A 10 -8.16 65.86 -28.17
CA ILE A 10 -8.44 66.54 -29.43
C ILE A 10 -8.11 65.58 -30.56
N TYR A 11 -9.11 65.23 -31.34
CA TYR A 11 -8.95 64.51 -32.59
C TYR A 11 -9.07 65.48 -33.76
N GLN A 12 -8.09 65.46 -34.65
CA GLN A 12 -8.08 66.31 -35.83
C GLN A 12 -7.97 65.44 -37.08
N ALA A 13 -8.92 65.63 -37.99
CA ALA A 13 -8.92 65.01 -39.31
C ALA A 13 -8.99 66.08 -40.39
N ARG A 14 -8.35 65.82 -41.53
CA ARG A 14 -8.52 66.61 -42.75
C ARG A 14 -9.38 65.81 -43.72
N VAL A 15 -10.51 66.40 -44.13
CA VAL A 15 -11.39 65.82 -45.13
C VAL A 15 -11.52 66.86 -46.25
N ALA A 16 -10.99 66.53 -47.42
CA ALA A 16 -10.81 67.47 -48.53
C ALA A 16 -10.07 68.76 -48.10
N ALA A 17 -10.63 69.94 -48.38
CA ALA A 17 -10.07 71.24 -48.02
C ALA A 17 -10.44 71.71 -46.59
N ILE A 18 -11.19 70.91 -45.82
CA ILE A 18 -11.72 71.30 -44.51
C ILE A 18 -10.99 70.53 -43.41
N ARG A 19 -10.67 71.24 -42.33
CA ARG A 19 -10.10 70.67 -41.11
C ARG A 19 -11.21 70.50 -40.09
N VAL A 20 -11.50 69.25 -39.74
CA VAL A 20 -12.47 68.91 -38.69
C VAL A 20 -11.69 68.68 -37.39
N ILE A 21 -12.12 69.36 -36.34
CA ILE A 21 -11.56 69.20 -34.99
C ILE A 21 -12.70 68.73 -34.09
N VAL A 22 -12.52 67.56 -33.49
CA VAL A 22 -13.44 67.00 -32.50
C VAL A 22 -12.74 67.04 -31.15
N THR A 23 -13.39 67.63 -30.16
CA THR A 23 -12.89 67.71 -28.79
C THR A 23 -13.75 66.85 -27.88
N ILE A 24 -13.12 65.95 -27.12
CA ILE A 24 -13.78 65.13 -26.11
C ILE A 24 -13.37 65.66 -24.74
N SER A 25 -14.37 66.07 -23.94
CA SER A 25 -14.17 66.60 -22.59
C SER A 25 -13.73 65.52 -21.60
N ASP A 26 -13.07 65.95 -20.53
CA ASP A 26 -12.63 65.13 -19.40
C ASP A 26 -13.70 64.19 -18.83
N ILE A 27 -14.95 64.64 -18.74
CA ILE A 27 -16.03 63.85 -18.13
C ILE A 27 -16.29 62.53 -18.88
N HIS A 28 -16.38 62.59 -20.21
CA HIS A 28 -16.61 61.39 -21.03
C HIS A 28 -15.39 60.46 -21.02
N LEU A 29 -14.18 61.01 -20.90
CA LEU A 29 -12.96 60.22 -20.76
C LEU A 29 -12.91 59.51 -19.42
N ARG A 30 -13.28 60.20 -18.32
CA ARG A 30 -13.32 59.59 -16.99
C ARG A 30 -14.38 58.49 -16.90
N ASP A 31 -15.57 58.71 -17.44
CA ASP A 31 -16.63 57.71 -17.46
C ASP A 31 -16.20 56.46 -18.25
N ALA A 32 -15.52 56.64 -19.38
CA ALA A 32 -15.00 55.52 -20.17
C ALA A 32 -13.83 54.77 -19.51
N LEU A 33 -13.07 55.43 -18.63
CA LEU A 33 -11.96 54.83 -17.88
C LEU A 33 -12.40 54.25 -16.52
N TYR A 34 -13.67 54.44 -16.15
CA TYR A 34 -14.21 53.93 -14.90
C TYR A 34 -14.49 52.43 -15.02
N SER A 35 -13.93 51.64 -14.10
CA SER A 35 -14.30 50.25 -13.88
C SER A 35 -14.70 50.08 -12.43
N ASP A 36 -15.83 49.42 -12.18
CA ASP A 36 -16.39 49.20 -10.84
C ASP A 36 -15.59 48.17 -10.02
N THR A 37 -14.70 47.43 -10.68
CA THR A 37 -14.18 46.16 -10.16
C THR A 37 -12.85 46.24 -9.43
N ASP A 38 -12.04 47.30 -9.57
CA ASP A 38 -10.76 47.42 -8.86
C ASP A 38 -10.32 48.88 -8.71
N ASN A 39 -9.72 49.20 -7.56
CA ASN A 39 -9.26 50.57 -7.23
C ASN A 39 -8.13 51.09 -8.16
N ASN A 40 -7.56 50.19 -8.99
CA ASN A 40 -6.53 50.46 -9.99
C ASN A 40 -7.15 50.45 -11.42
N GLY A 41 -8.04 51.42 -11.70
CA GLY A 41 -8.76 51.52 -12.96
C GLY A 41 -7.90 51.70 -14.23
N LEU A 42 -8.56 51.69 -15.39
CA LEU A 42 -7.93 51.88 -16.71
C LEU A 42 -7.27 53.26 -16.82
N ALA A 43 -6.15 53.36 -17.55
CA ALA A 43 -5.55 54.65 -17.89
C ALA A 43 -5.33 54.79 -19.41
N LEU A 44 -5.62 55.99 -19.93
CA LEU A 44 -5.42 56.33 -21.34
C LEU A 44 -4.08 57.02 -21.54
N TRP A 45 -3.26 56.49 -22.44
CA TRP A 45 -1.94 57.00 -22.78
C TRP A 45 -2.00 57.62 -24.16
N VAL A 46 -1.56 58.88 -24.27
CA VAL A 46 -1.40 59.56 -25.55
C VAL A 46 -0.02 60.19 -25.56
N GLN A 47 0.86 59.67 -26.43
CA GLN A 47 2.27 60.05 -26.49
C GLN A 47 2.96 59.93 -25.11
N ASN A 48 3.40 61.04 -24.51
CA ASN A 48 4.15 61.08 -23.26
C ASN A 48 3.28 61.45 -22.04
N GLN A 49 1.96 61.53 -22.21
CA GLN A 49 1.02 61.88 -21.15
C GLN A 49 0.04 60.75 -20.90
N MET A 50 -0.21 60.47 -19.63
CA MET A 50 -1.27 59.56 -19.20
C MET A 50 -2.39 60.34 -18.53
N ILE A 51 -3.63 59.96 -18.84
CA ILE A 51 -4.84 60.42 -18.17
C ILE A 51 -5.34 59.27 -17.29
N ALA A 52 -5.33 59.48 -15.98
CA ALA A 52 -5.84 58.54 -15.00
C ALA A 52 -7.33 58.81 -14.66
N ARG A 53 -7.97 57.89 -13.93
CA ARG A 53 -9.39 57.92 -13.51
C ARG A 53 -9.88 59.27 -12.96
N TYR A 54 -9.04 60.00 -12.22
CA TYR A 54 -9.42 61.27 -11.60
C TYR A 54 -9.26 62.50 -12.52
N GLY A 55 -8.84 62.30 -13.77
CA GLY A 55 -8.52 63.38 -14.70
C GLY A 55 -7.13 63.99 -14.47
N ASP A 56 -6.32 63.36 -13.63
CA ASP A 56 -4.91 63.72 -13.46
C ASP A 56 -4.16 63.43 -14.76
N VAL A 57 -3.50 64.45 -15.30
CA VAL A 57 -2.52 64.29 -16.38
C VAL A 57 -1.15 64.22 -15.77
N LYS A 58 -0.54 63.03 -15.74
CA LYS A 58 0.79 62.82 -15.15
C LYS A 58 1.82 62.52 -16.25
N PRO A 59 3.10 62.93 -16.05
CA PRO A 59 4.20 62.45 -16.85
C PRO A 59 4.34 60.92 -16.71
N LEU A 60 4.91 60.29 -17.73
CA LEU A 60 5.12 58.84 -17.81
C LEU A 60 5.71 58.27 -16.50
N ALA A 61 4.93 57.42 -15.82
CA ALA A 61 5.42 56.54 -14.75
C ALA A 61 5.10 55.11 -15.19
N ALA A 62 6.12 54.36 -15.60
CA ALA A 62 5.96 52.96 -15.95
C ALA A 62 5.72 52.17 -14.66
N ASP A 63 4.53 51.58 -14.52
CA ASP A 63 4.23 50.60 -13.49
C ASP A 63 4.51 49.20 -14.07
N PRO A 64 5.42 48.40 -13.45
CA PRO A 64 5.74 47.06 -13.93
C PRO A 64 4.58 46.06 -13.90
N HIS A 65 3.46 46.40 -13.26
CA HIS A 65 2.32 45.50 -13.04
C HIS A 65 1.07 45.88 -13.86
N GLN A 66 1.27 46.56 -14.98
CA GLN A 66 0.20 46.96 -15.90
C GLN A 66 0.41 46.36 -17.29
N GLY A 67 -0.63 45.72 -17.81
CA GLY A 67 -0.73 45.35 -19.21
C GLY A 67 -0.97 46.59 -20.08
N VAL A 68 -0.42 46.60 -21.29
CA VAL A 68 -0.54 47.72 -22.24
C VAL A 68 -1.18 47.23 -23.53
N PHE A 69 -2.34 47.77 -23.87
CA PHE A 69 -2.96 47.61 -25.18
C PHE A 69 -2.65 48.82 -26.06
N THR A 70 -2.10 48.61 -27.26
CA THR A 70 -1.81 49.69 -28.22
C THR A 70 -2.85 49.70 -29.33
N SER A 71 -3.48 50.84 -29.57
CA SER A 71 -4.44 50.98 -30.67
C SER A 71 -3.74 50.92 -32.02
N PRO A 72 -4.19 50.08 -32.97
CA PRO A 72 -3.59 49.99 -34.30
C PRO A 72 -3.97 51.18 -35.21
N ALA A 73 -5.10 51.85 -34.95
CA ALA A 73 -5.64 52.92 -35.80
C ALA A 73 -5.31 54.33 -35.29
N TYR A 74 -5.00 54.49 -34.01
CA TYR A 74 -4.80 55.78 -33.37
C TYR A 74 -3.58 55.75 -32.44
N PRO A 75 -2.85 56.87 -32.26
CA PRO A 75 -1.64 56.93 -31.45
C PRO A 75 -1.94 57.03 -29.95
N PHE A 76 -2.80 56.14 -29.44
CA PHE A 76 -3.08 56.00 -28.02
C PHE A 76 -2.90 54.55 -27.55
N ARG A 77 -2.62 54.38 -26.26
CA ARG A 77 -2.54 53.08 -25.58
C ARG A 77 -3.47 53.09 -24.37
N ILE A 78 -4.00 51.94 -24.00
CA ILE A 78 -4.78 51.76 -22.78
C ILE A 78 -3.98 50.86 -21.86
N THR A 79 -3.76 51.27 -20.62
CA THR A 79 -3.19 50.39 -19.60
C THR A 79 -4.26 49.87 -18.65
N TYR A 80 -4.10 48.62 -18.28
CA TYR A 80 -5.00 47.89 -17.40
C TYR A 80 -4.18 47.15 -16.34
N PRO A 81 -4.70 46.98 -15.11
CA PRO A 81 -4.00 46.20 -14.09
C PRO A 81 -3.92 44.73 -14.51
N ASP A 82 -2.76 44.09 -14.32
CA ASP A 82 -2.65 42.65 -14.55
C ASP A 82 -3.49 41.89 -13.51
N SER A 83 -4.43 41.05 -13.98
CA SER A 83 -5.36 40.33 -13.11
C SER A 83 -4.62 39.48 -12.07
N LEU A 84 -5.04 39.62 -10.81
CA LEU A 84 -4.36 39.16 -9.60
C LEU A 84 -4.43 37.64 -9.33
N PHE A 85 -5.06 36.84 -10.18
CA PHE A 85 -5.51 35.54 -9.72
C PHE A 85 -4.37 34.54 -9.46
N PHE A 86 -3.32 34.45 -10.28
CA PHE A 86 -2.17 33.58 -9.98
C PHE A 86 -0.87 34.05 -10.64
N SER A 87 0.09 34.53 -9.85
CA SER A 87 1.49 34.62 -10.30
C SER A 87 2.37 33.73 -9.41
N PRO A 88 3.12 32.76 -9.96
CA PRO A 88 3.98 31.87 -9.17
C PRO A 88 4.98 32.63 -8.28
N GLY A 89 5.55 33.73 -8.80
CA GLY A 89 6.50 34.57 -8.05
C GLY A 89 5.89 35.22 -6.80
N ARG A 90 4.69 35.81 -6.89
CA ARG A 90 4.01 36.39 -5.70
C ARG A 90 3.56 35.31 -4.71
N LEU A 91 3.17 34.12 -5.17
CA LEU A 91 2.81 33.02 -4.27
C LEU A 91 4.01 32.55 -3.45
N VAL A 92 5.20 32.48 -4.04
CA VAL A 92 6.42 32.11 -3.32
C VAL A 92 6.91 33.25 -2.42
N HIS A 93 6.89 34.49 -2.89
CA HIS A 93 7.42 35.62 -2.12
C HIS A 93 6.48 36.08 -0.99
N ASN A 94 5.18 36.19 -1.27
CA ASN A 94 4.19 36.74 -0.33
C ASN A 94 3.27 35.67 0.28
N GLY A 95 3.20 34.48 -0.33
CA GLY A 95 2.36 33.35 0.10
C GLY A 95 3.16 32.18 0.67
N SER A 96 4.46 32.34 0.94
CA SER A 96 5.31 31.28 1.51
C SER A 96 4.72 30.69 2.79
N GLY A 97 4.16 31.53 3.66
CA GLY A 97 3.48 31.08 4.89
C GLY A 97 2.28 30.17 4.60
N LEU A 98 1.47 30.49 3.58
CA LEU A 98 0.33 29.66 3.17
C LEU A 98 0.80 28.32 2.58
N LEU A 99 1.87 28.33 1.78
CA LEU A 99 2.46 27.11 1.23
C LEU A 99 3.01 26.19 2.33
N ILE A 100 3.73 26.75 3.31
CA ILE A 100 4.23 26.00 4.46
C ILE A 100 3.05 25.45 5.27
N PHE A 101 2.02 26.24 5.51
CA PHE A 101 0.82 25.79 6.23
C PHE A 101 0.12 24.62 5.52
N ILE A 102 -0.13 24.74 4.21
CA ILE A 102 -0.73 23.66 3.41
C ILE A 102 0.15 22.41 3.44
N PHE A 103 1.47 22.58 3.30
CA PHE A 103 2.41 21.46 3.38
C PHE A 103 2.39 20.79 4.76
N SER A 104 2.41 21.56 5.84
CA SER A 104 2.34 21.05 7.22
C SER A 104 1.02 20.33 7.51
N VAL A 105 -0.12 20.89 7.08
CA VAL A 105 -1.43 20.25 7.22
C VAL A 105 -1.49 18.96 6.41
N SER A 106 -0.98 18.96 5.18
CA SER A 106 -0.92 17.77 4.32
C SER A 106 -0.04 16.68 4.93
N LEU A 107 1.11 17.06 5.51
CA LEU A 107 2.00 16.14 6.19
C LEU A 107 1.36 15.55 7.45
N LEU A 108 0.72 16.39 8.27
CA LEU A 108 -0.02 15.94 9.44
C LEU A 108 -1.15 14.98 9.04
N PHE A 109 -1.92 15.33 8.01
CA PHE A 109 -2.98 14.48 7.48
C PHE A 109 -2.44 13.14 6.99
N TYR A 110 -1.31 13.13 6.28
CA TYR A 110 -0.63 11.89 5.87
C TYR A 110 -0.26 11.01 7.06
N PHE A 111 0.36 11.57 8.11
CA PHE A 111 0.73 10.81 9.30
C PHE A 111 -0.49 10.28 10.08
N LEU A 112 -1.54 11.10 10.21
CA LEU A 112 -2.79 10.70 10.85
C LEU A 112 -3.50 9.60 10.05
N MET A 113 -3.58 9.74 8.73
CA MET A 113 -4.19 8.75 7.84
C MET A 113 -3.41 7.44 7.87
N ARG A 114 -2.08 7.48 7.81
CA ARG A 114 -1.23 6.28 7.91
C ARG A 114 -1.41 5.58 9.26
N LYS A 115 -1.52 6.33 10.35
CA LYS A 115 -1.81 5.78 11.69
C LYS A 115 -3.22 5.18 11.74
N TYR A 116 -4.22 5.86 11.19
CA TYR A 116 -5.60 5.38 11.12
C TYR A 116 -5.65 4.06 10.35
N LEU A 117 -5.16 4.01 9.11
CA LEU A 117 -5.17 2.80 8.29
C LEU A 117 -4.43 1.61 8.95
N ASN A 118 -3.32 1.84 9.64
CA ASN A 118 -2.62 0.80 10.41
C ASN A 118 -3.41 0.29 11.62
N VAL A 119 -4.30 1.11 12.19
CA VAL A 119 -5.15 0.76 13.33
C VAL A 119 -6.36 -0.07 12.89
N TYR A 120 -6.92 0.20 11.70
CA TYR A 120 -8.12 -0.52 11.20
C TYR A 120 -7.82 -1.77 10.37
N THR A 121 -6.56 -2.15 10.20
CA THR A 121 -6.23 -3.45 9.60
C THR A 121 -6.70 -4.55 10.56
N SER A 122 -7.69 -5.35 10.15
CA SER A 122 -8.16 -6.47 10.97
C SER A 122 -7.01 -7.44 11.27
N GLU A 123 -7.09 -8.18 12.37
CA GLU A 123 -6.06 -9.19 12.70
C GLU A 123 -5.97 -10.26 11.60
N GLU A 124 -7.08 -10.57 10.92
CA GLU A 124 -7.08 -11.41 9.72
C GLU A 124 -6.23 -10.80 8.59
N GLU A 125 -6.44 -9.52 8.27
CA GLU A 125 -5.72 -8.87 7.18
C GLU A 125 -4.22 -8.75 7.51
N ARG A 126 -3.88 -8.53 8.80
CA ARG A 126 -2.49 -8.57 9.28
C ARG A 126 -1.87 -9.96 9.11
N LEU A 127 -2.61 -11.02 9.42
CA LEU A 127 -2.15 -12.40 9.24
C LEU A 127 -2.00 -12.72 7.75
N ARG A 128 -2.96 -12.36 6.91
CA ARG A 128 -2.92 -12.53 5.46
C ARG A 128 -1.70 -11.82 4.86
N TYR A 129 -1.46 -10.57 5.27
CA TYR A 129 -0.28 -9.82 4.90
C TYR A 129 1.01 -10.54 5.34
N ALA A 130 1.10 -10.99 6.58
CA ALA A 130 2.27 -11.70 7.09
C ALA A 130 2.56 -13.01 6.35
N ILE A 131 1.54 -13.78 5.99
CA ILE A 131 1.67 -15.00 5.17
C ILE A 131 2.24 -14.65 3.78
N ASN A 132 1.68 -13.63 3.13
CA ASN A 132 2.08 -13.20 1.80
C ASN A 132 3.51 -12.61 1.76
N GLN A 133 3.93 -11.93 2.83
CA GLN A 133 5.28 -11.37 2.95
C GLN A 133 6.33 -12.38 3.44
N GLY A 134 5.94 -13.62 3.78
CA GLY A 134 6.87 -14.63 4.32
C GLY A 134 7.35 -14.34 5.74
N TYR A 135 6.53 -13.64 6.55
CA TYR A 135 6.83 -13.32 7.95
C TYR A 135 6.47 -14.45 8.91
N ILE A 136 5.70 -15.43 8.46
CA ILE A 136 5.54 -16.71 9.16
C ILE A 136 6.63 -17.65 8.67
N VAL A 137 7.67 -17.83 9.48
CA VAL A 137 8.90 -18.55 9.12
C VAL A 137 8.98 -19.92 9.80
N PRO A 138 9.65 -20.91 9.18
CA PRO A 138 9.83 -22.23 9.75
C PRO A 138 10.96 -22.24 10.79
N TYR A 139 10.69 -22.83 11.94
CA TYR A 139 11.69 -23.25 12.93
C TYR A 139 11.82 -24.76 12.90
N TYR A 140 13.03 -25.28 13.07
CA TYR A 140 13.34 -26.70 12.97
C TYR A 140 13.66 -27.24 14.36
N GLN A 141 12.79 -28.07 14.90
CA GLN A 141 13.03 -28.77 16.17
C GLN A 141 13.60 -30.17 15.87
N PRO A 142 14.83 -30.51 16.30
CA PRO A 142 15.44 -31.81 16.02
C PRO A 142 14.69 -32.97 16.68
N LEU A 143 14.47 -34.05 15.93
CA LEU A 143 13.97 -35.33 16.43
C LEU A 143 15.16 -36.28 16.64
N VAL A 144 15.37 -36.70 17.89
CA VAL A 144 16.54 -37.49 18.30
C VAL A 144 16.12 -38.92 18.64
N ASN A 145 16.89 -39.90 18.16
CA ASN A 145 16.69 -41.30 18.49
C ASN A 145 17.16 -41.54 19.94
N GLY A 146 16.25 -41.97 20.82
CA GLY A 146 16.55 -42.15 22.25
C GLY A 146 17.58 -43.26 22.56
N LYS A 147 17.88 -44.15 21.61
CA LYS A 147 18.90 -45.20 21.77
C LYS A 147 20.27 -44.79 21.22
N THR A 148 20.30 -44.19 20.02
CA THR A 148 21.56 -43.84 19.35
C THR A 148 22.01 -42.42 19.62
N GLY A 149 21.11 -41.54 20.07
CA GLY A 149 21.39 -40.10 20.23
C GLY A 149 21.46 -39.34 18.90
N GLU A 150 21.24 -40.01 17.77
CA GLU A 150 21.34 -39.40 16.45
C GLU A 150 20.05 -38.66 16.07
N ILE A 151 20.20 -37.54 15.36
CA ILE A 151 19.08 -36.81 14.78
C ILE A 151 18.59 -37.57 13.55
N TYR A 152 17.33 -38.00 13.57
CA TYR A 152 16.71 -38.73 12.45
C TYR A 152 15.64 -37.91 11.71
N GLY A 153 15.33 -36.72 12.20
CA GLY A 153 14.36 -35.83 11.57
C GLY A 153 14.28 -34.46 12.21
N VAL A 154 13.35 -33.65 11.71
CA VAL A 154 12.98 -32.35 12.28
C VAL A 154 11.47 -32.19 12.26
N GLU A 155 10.94 -31.56 13.29
CA GLU A 155 9.58 -31.02 13.30
C GLU A 155 9.64 -29.54 12.89
N ILE A 156 8.78 -29.16 11.94
CA ILE A 156 8.65 -27.79 11.47
C ILE A 156 7.59 -27.06 12.27
N LEU A 157 8.01 -25.97 12.91
CA LEU A 157 7.15 -25.14 13.74
C LEU A 157 7.03 -23.73 13.16
N ALA A 158 5.79 -23.27 12.94
CA ALA A 158 5.54 -21.91 12.48
C ALA A 158 5.91 -20.88 13.56
N ARG A 159 6.61 -19.81 13.17
CA ARG A 159 6.90 -18.65 14.02
C ARG A 159 6.62 -17.37 13.28
N TRP A 160 5.92 -16.43 13.92
CA TRP A 160 5.63 -15.13 13.32
C TRP A 160 6.73 -14.14 13.70
N GLN A 161 7.60 -13.82 12.75
CA GLN A 161 8.63 -12.81 12.90
C GLN A 161 8.32 -11.58 12.05
N ASN A 162 8.44 -10.40 12.66
CA ASN A 162 8.40 -9.12 11.96
C ASN A 162 9.58 -8.30 12.48
N SER A 163 10.34 -7.68 11.57
CA SER A 163 11.50 -6.84 11.92
C SER A 163 11.14 -5.63 12.79
N THR A 164 9.86 -5.26 12.84
CA THR A 164 9.36 -4.06 13.52
C THR A 164 8.48 -4.33 14.74
N THR A 165 8.02 -5.57 14.96
CA THR A 165 7.11 -5.90 16.07
C THR A 165 7.60 -7.14 16.84
N PRO A 166 7.28 -7.25 18.15
CA PRO A 166 7.58 -8.45 18.92
C PRO A 166 7.05 -9.71 18.22
N SER A 167 7.82 -10.81 18.32
CA SER A 167 7.40 -12.12 17.82
C SER A 167 6.06 -12.50 18.45
N ARG A 168 5.09 -12.88 17.62
CA ARG A 168 3.77 -13.33 18.09
C ARG A 168 3.79 -14.82 18.39
N SER A 169 3.08 -15.23 19.43
CA SER A 169 3.00 -16.63 19.82
C SER A 169 2.15 -17.42 18.82
N PRO A 170 2.52 -18.67 18.45
CA PRO A 170 1.65 -19.54 17.68
C PRO A 170 0.25 -19.73 18.27
N ALA A 171 0.11 -19.66 19.61
CA ALA A 171 -1.18 -19.68 20.29
C ALA A 171 -2.12 -18.53 19.87
N GLU A 172 -1.56 -17.39 19.44
CA GLU A 172 -2.35 -16.21 19.06
C GLU A 172 -2.82 -16.28 17.62
N PHE A 173 -1.97 -16.76 16.70
CA PHE A 173 -2.25 -16.68 15.27
C PHE A 173 -2.71 -17.99 14.63
N ILE A 174 -2.38 -19.16 15.17
CA ILE A 174 -2.86 -20.45 14.62
C ILE A 174 -4.39 -20.56 14.75
N PRO A 175 -5.02 -20.29 15.92
CA PRO A 175 -6.48 -20.32 16.01
C PRO A 175 -7.16 -19.24 15.15
N LEU A 176 -6.47 -18.13 14.86
CA LEU A 176 -6.94 -17.12 13.92
C LEU A 176 -6.86 -17.64 12.48
N ALA A 177 -5.77 -18.30 12.12
CA ALA A 177 -5.59 -18.90 10.80
C ALA A 177 -6.65 -19.97 10.53
N GLU A 178 -6.97 -20.81 11.52
CA GLU A 178 -7.98 -21.86 11.39
C GLU A 178 -9.38 -21.28 11.20
N ARG A 179 -9.82 -20.38 12.10
CA ARG A 179 -11.18 -19.80 12.02
C ARG A 179 -11.43 -18.93 10.77
N THR A 180 -10.36 -18.41 10.16
CA THR A 180 -10.45 -17.57 8.94
C THR A 180 -10.12 -18.34 7.66
N GLY A 181 -9.78 -19.63 7.75
CA GLY A 181 -9.32 -20.45 6.62
C GLY A 181 -7.93 -20.09 6.09
N LEU A 182 -7.22 -19.14 6.73
CA LEU A 182 -5.85 -18.76 6.41
C LEU A 182 -4.81 -19.82 6.79
N ILE A 183 -5.20 -20.88 7.50
CA ILE A 183 -4.28 -21.98 7.86
C ILE A 183 -3.73 -22.72 6.64
N ILE A 184 -4.55 -22.90 5.58
CA ILE A 184 -4.10 -23.54 4.34
C ILE A 184 -3.02 -22.71 3.62
N PRO A 185 -3.24 -21.42 3.29
CA PRO A 185 -2.19 -20.61 2.66
C PRO A 185 -0.98 -20.41 3.58
N LEU A 186 -1.14 -20.38 4.90
CA LEU A 186 -0.03 -20.36 5.86
C LEU A 186 0.85 -21.60 5.71
N THR A 187 0.25 -22.79 5.79
CA THR A 187 0.98 -24.06 5.69
C THR A 187 1.69 -24.19 4.34
N ARG A 188 1.05 -23.77 3.23
CA ARG A 188 1.68 -23.72 1.91
C ARG A 188 2.90 -22.81 1.85
N SER A 189 2.77 -21.59 2.38
CA SER A 189 3.89 -20.64 2.47
C SER A 189 5.03 -21.24 3.29
N LEU A 190 4.72 -21.91 4.41
CA LEU A 190 5.70 -22.57 5.26
C LEU A 190 6.41 -23.72 4.54
N MET A 191 5.67 -24.60 3.85
CA MET A 191 6.22 -25.70 3.02
C MET A 191 7.18 -25.17 1.94
N ALA A 192 6.79 -24.09 1.25
CA ALA A 192 7.64 -23.47 0.23
C ALA A 192 8.95 -22.91 0.83
N GLN A 193 8.86 -22.25 2.00
CA GLN A 193 10.04 -21.75 2.71
C GLN A 193 10.96 -22.89 3.20
N VAL A 194 10.40 -23.98 3.72
CA VAL A 194 11.16 -25.17 4.13
C VAL A 194 11.91 -25.76 2.94
N ASN A 195 11.24 -25.95 1.80
CA ASN A 195 11.90 -26.43 0.58
C ASN A 195 13.06 -25.51 0.16
N ALA A 196 12.85 -24.20 0.19
CA ALA A 196 13.90 -23.24 -0.19
C ALA A 196 15.10 -23.27 0.79
N GLN A 197 14.84 -23.32 2.09
CA GLN A 197 15.88 -23.30 3.13
C GLN A 197 16.64 -24.62 3.26
N MET A 198 15.96 -25.76 3.08
CA MET A 198 16.58 -27.07 3.21
C MET A 198 17.28 -27.52 1.93
N ARG A 199 16.96 -26.94 0.75
CA ARG A 199 17.60 -27.28 -0.54
C ARG A 199 19.13 -27.40 -0.49
N PRO A 200 19.89 -26.43 0.04
CA PRO A 200 21.35 -26.55 0.12
C PRO A 200 21.86 -27.66 1.04
N LEU A 201 21.00 -28.21 1.91
CA LEU A 201 21.33 -29.23 2.90
C LEU A 201 20.92 -30.65 2.48
N PHE A 202 20.15 -30.81 1.39
CA PHE A 202 19.59 -32.10 1.00
C PHE A 202 20.64 -33.21 0.84
N SER A 203 21.78 -32.92 0.20
CA SER A 203 22.85 -33.89 0.02
C SER A 203 23.40 -34.43 1.35
N LYS A 204 23.32 -33.64 2.42
CA LYS A 204 23.80 -33.98 3.76
C LYS A 204 22.77 -34.70 4.64
N LEU A 205 21.48 -34.66 4.29
CA LEU A 205 20.44 -35.36 5.05
C LEU A 205 20.60 -36.88 4.88
N PRO A 206 20.45 -37.68 5.95
CA PRO A 206 20.44 -39.13 5.82
C PRO A 206 19.23 -39.60 5.00
N ASP A 207 19.35 -40.75 4.35
CA ASP A 207 18.22 -41.35 3.67
C ASP A 207 17.13 -41.73 4.68
N GLY A 208 15.87 -41.46 4.34
CA GLY A 208 14.76 -41.66 5.26
C GLY A 208 14.64 -40.61 6.35
N PHE A 209 15.26 -39.43 6.21
CA PHE A 209 15.11 -38.32 7.16
C PHE A 209 13.63 -37.90 7.30
N HIS A 210 13.17 -37.72 8.53
CA HIS A 210 11.79 -37.33 8.80
C HIS A 210 11.62 -35.81 8.79
N ILE A 211 10.58 -35.31 8.12
CA ILE A 211 10.14 -33.92 8.23
C ILE A 211 8.71 -33.91 8.73
N GLY A 212 8.53 -33.48 9.98
CA GLY A 212 7.24 -33.30 10.65
C GLY A 212 6.62 -31.96 10.30
N LEU A 213 5.36 -31.95 9.89
CA LEU A 213 4.57 -30.74 9.66
C LEU A 213 3.23 -30.85 10.38
N ASN A 214 2.90 -29.80 11.13
CA ASN A 214 1.59 -29.66 11.75
C ASN A 214 0.56 -29.28 10.68
N ILE A 215 -0.47 -30.09 10.50
CA ILE A 215 -1.53 -29.91 9.51
C ILE A 215 -2.89 -29.87 10.21
N SER A 216 -3.65 -28.81 9.94
CA SER A 216 -5.03 -28.72 10.44
C SER A 216 -5.97 -29.61 9.64
N ALA A 217 -7.04 -30.07 10.26
CA ALA A 217 -8.02 -30.91 9.60
C ALA A 217 -8.75 -30.20 8.44
N SER A 218 -8.93 -28.88 8.52
CA SER A 218 -9.39 -28.07 7.37
C SER A 218 -8.47 -28.21 6.14
N HIS A 219 -7.15 -28.33 6.31
CA HIS A 219 -6.22 -28.54 5.19
C HIS A 219 -6.31 -29.98 4.69
N ILE A 220 -6.45 -30.97 5.57
CA ILE A 220 -6.61 -32.39 5.17
C ILE A 220 -7.87 -32.59 4.33
N ASN A 221 -8.96 -31.94 4.71
CA ASN A 221 -10.23 -32.00 4.01
C ASN A 221 -10.24 -31.16 2.70
N ALA A 222 -9.21 -30.36 2.45
CA ALA A 222 -9.11 -29.58 1.23
C ALA A 222 -8.81 -30.51 0.03
N PRO A 223 -9.51 -30.36 -1.11
CA PRO A 223 -9.26 -31.18 -2.30
C PRO A 223 -7.80 -31.14 -2.80
N THR A 224 -7.12 -30.03 -2.54
CA THR A 224 -5.73 -29.76 -2.95
C THR A 224 -4.67 -30.33 -2.01
N PHE A 225 -5.06 -30.95 -0.90
CA PHE A 225 -4.13 -31.41 0.13
C PHE A 225 -3.03 -32.33 -0.40
N ILE A 226 -3.44 -33.31 -1.21
CA ILE A 226 -2.55 -34.30 -1.80
C ILE A 226 -1.55 -33.63 -2.76
N ASP A 227 -2.02 -32.69 -3.58
CA ASP A 227 -1.16 -31.94 -4.49
C ASP A 227 -0.15 -31.08 -3.72
N ASP A 228 -0.56 -30.48 -2.60
CA ASP A 228 0.33 -29.73 -1.72
C ASP A 228 1.44 -30.63 -1.14
N CYS A 229 1.08 -31.83 -0.65
CA CYS A 229 2.06 -32.80 -0.13
C CYS A 229 3.02 -33.31 -1.21
N LEU A 230 2.51 -33.62 -2.41
CA LEU A 230 3.34 -34.06 -3.54
C LEU A 230 4.29 -32.94 -3.99
N HIS A 231 3.78 -31.71 -4.10
CA HIS A 231 4.59 -30.56 -4.44
C HIS A 231 5.69 -30.32 -3.41
N PHE A 232 5.37 -30.45 -2.12
CA PHE A 232 6.36 -30.37 -1.06
C PHE A 232 7.43 -31.46 -1.22
N GLN A 233 7.04 -32.72 -1.38
CA GLN A 233 7.97 -33.85 -1.54
C GLN A 233 8.84 -33.77 -2.79
N HIS A 234 8.29 -33.35 -3.93
CA HIS A 234 9.06 -33.13 -5.16
C HIS A 234 10.13 -32.05 -5.01
N GLY A 235 9.96 -31.13 -4.05
CA GLY A 235 10.96 -30.13 -3.72
C GLY A 235 12.30 -30.70 -3.25
N PHE A 236 12.37 -31.98 -2.88
CA PHE A 236 13.57 -32.66 -2.35
C PHE A 236 14.37 -33.49 -3.38
N GLU A 237 14.15 -33.27 -4.69
CA GLU A 237 14.97 -33.81 -5.79
C GLU A 237 15.23 -35.34 -5.74
N GLY A 238 14.25 -36.12 -5.29
CA GLY A 238 14.33 -37.59 -5.27
C GLY A 238 15.03 -38.19 -4.05
N LYS A 239 15.47 -37.39 -3.07
CA LYS A 239 15.85 -37.93 -1.75
C LYS A 239 14.62 -38.54 -1.07
N ALA A 240 14.81 -39.71 -0.45
CA ALA A 240 13.78 -40.43 0.28
C ALA A 240 13.47 -39.75 1.63
N VAL A 241 12.95 -38.53 1.61
CA VAL A 241 12.46 -37.83 2.80
C VAL A 241 11.09 -38.39 3.16
N LYS A 242 10.89 -38.68 4.45
CA LYS A 242 9.59 -39.13 4.97
C LYS A 242 8.84 -37.94 5.52
N LEU A 243 7.74 -37.60 4.88
CA LEU A 243 6.82 -36.58 5.37
C LEU A 243 6.00 -37.18 6.52
N MET A 244 6.07 -36.55 7.68
CA MET A 244 5.26 -36.90 8.85
C MET A 244 4.24 -35.79 9.04
N LEU A 245 2.96 -36.16 8.99
CA LEU A 245 1.86 -35.22 9.15
C LEU A 245 1.36 -35.34 10.58
N GLU A 246 1.46 -34.24 11.33
CA GLU A 246 0.95 -34.16 12.69
C GLU A 246 -0.41 -33.51 12.69
N ILE A 247 -1.40 -34.23 13.23
CA ILE A 247 -2.79 -33.79 13.26
C ILE A 247 -3.21 -33.62 14.71
N THR A 248 -3.87 -32.52 15.01
CA THR A 248 -4.51 -32.28 16.31
C THR A 248 -5.89 -32.96 16.36
N GLU A 249 -6.19 -33.61 17.48
CA GLU A 249 -7.41 -34.42 17.72
C GLU A 249 -8.77 -33.69 17.62
N GLN A 250 -8.81 -32.38 17.35
CA GLN A 250 -10.01 -31.56 17.50
C GLN A 250 -11.07 -31.71 16.39
N GLU A 251 -10.75 -32.32 15.25
CA GLU A 251 -11.68 -32.44 14.13
C GLU A 251 -11.75 -33.89 13.60
N PRO A 252 -12.97 -34.42 13.32
CA PRO A 252 -13.14 -35.75 12.77
C PRO A 252 -12.55 -35.82 11.35
N LEU A 253 -11.59 -36.73 11.19
CA LEU A 253 -10.93 -36.98 9.91
C LEU A 253 -11.85 -37.80 8.99
N LEU A 254 -12.35 -37.18 7.92
CA LEU A 254 -13.07 -37.88 6.85
C LEU A 254 -12.06 -38.47 5.86
N LEU A 255 -11.31 -39.49 6.30
CA LEU A 255 -10.34 -40.24 5.50
C LEU A 255 -11.04 -41.22 4.55
N ASN A 256 -11.92 -40.74 3.69
CA ASN A 256 -12.67 -41.59 2.78
C ASN A 256 -11.87 -41.80 1.48
N GLY A 257 -11.17 -42.94 1.35
CA GLY A 257 -10.73 -43.52 0.06
C GLY A 257 -9.45 -42.98 -0.59
N TRP A 258 -9.05 -41.72 -0.36
CA TRP A 258 -7.99 -41.06 -1.15
C TRP A 258 -6.55 -41.50 -0.85
N LEU A 259 -6.27 -42.03 0.34
CA LEU A 259 -4.92 -42.49 0.73
C LEU A 259 -4.51 -43.82 0.08
N SER A 260 -5.42 -44.50 -0.63
CA SER A 260 -5.16 -45.83 -1.20
C SER A 260 -4.52 -45.80 -2.59
N THR A 261 -4.51 -44.65 -3.27
CA THR A 261 -4.20 -44.55 -4.71
C THR A 261 -2.88 -43.85 -5.07
N ASN A 262 -2.26 -43.09 -4.15
CA ASN A 262 -1.05 -42.31 -4.45
C ASN A 262 0.14 -42.76 -3.60
N SER A 263 1.33 -42.79 -4.21
CA SER A 263 2.62 -43.22 -3.64
C SER A 263 3.20 -42.26 -2.57
N ILE A 264 2.34 -41.62 -1.78
CA ILE A 264 2.79 -40.72 -0.72
C ILE A 264 3.13 -41.56 0.51
N HIS A 265 4.41 -41.69 0.80
CA HIS A 265 4.88 -42.19 2.09
C HIS A 265 4.69 -41.11 3.17
N CYS A 266 3.45 -40.92 3.62
CA CYS A 266 3.11 -40.10 4.77
C CYS A 266 2.84 -40.97 5.99
N THR A 267 3.50 -40.64 7.10
CA THR A 267 3.10 -41.17 8.42
C THR A 267 2.22 -40.13 9.08
N ILE A 268 0.97 -40.49 9.35
CA ILE A 268 0.07 -39.64 10.14
C ILE A 268 0.33 -39.94 11.61
N ALA A 269 0.70 -38.92 12.38
CA ALA A 269 0.74 -38.98 13.83
C ALA A 269 -0.37 -38.07 14.38
N VAL A 270 -1.22 -38.63 15.24
CA VAL A 270 -2.27 -37.86 15.93
C VAL A 270 -1.76 -37.57 17.32
N PHE A 271 -1.70 -36.28 17.67
CA PHE A 271 -1.27 -35.84 18.99
C PHE A 271 -2.36 -34.99 19.64
N PRO A 272 -2.55 -35.11 20.97
CA PRO A 272 -3.30 -34.12 21.70
C PRO A 272 -2.57 -32.77 21.56
N SER A 273 -3.34 -31.72 21.28
CA SER A 273 -2.85 -30.36 21.05
C SER A 273 -1.78 -29.96 22.09
N PRO A 274 -0.63 -29.37 21.68
CA PRO A 274 0.39 -28.84 22.59
C PRO A 274 -0.14 -27.74 23.54
N TRP A 275 -1.32 -27.18 23.26
CA TRP A 275 -1.90 -26.04 23.98
C TRP A 275 -2.81 -26.44 25.16
N THR A 276 -3.03 -27.74 25.38
CA THR A 276 -3.93 -28.24 26.42
C THR A 276 -3.19 -29.05 27.46
N THR A 277 -2.80 -28.38 28.54
CA THR A 277 -2.53 -29.02 29.82
C THR A 277 -3.84 -29.62 30.34
N LEU A 278 -3.91 -30.96 30.44
CA LEU A 278 -4.93 -31.74 31.15
C LEU A 278 -6.38 -31.70 30.59
N ALA A 279 -6.80 -32.73 29.86
CA ALA A 279 -8.20 -33.09 29.69
C ALA A 279 -8.40 -34.62 29.82
N PRO A 280 -9.51 -35.10 30.43
CA PRO A 280 -9.64 -36.47 30.91
C PRO A 280 -10.06 -37.47 29.81
N ALA A 281 -9.74 -38.74 30.06
CA ALA A 281 -9.88 -39.86 29.13
C ALA A 281 -11.31 -40.10 28.62
N ILE A 282 -11.42 -40.40 27.33
CA ILE A 282 -12.65 -40.85 26.64
C ILE A 282 -12.93 -42.33 27.01
N PRO A 283 -14.17 -42.72 27.38
CA PRO A 283 -14.49 -44.11 27.69
C PRO A 283 -14.55 -44.95 26.40
N GLY A 284 -13.75 -46.02 26.32
CA GLY A 284 -13.84 -47.02 25.24
C GLY A 284 -12.51 -47.45 24.63
N PHE A 285 -11.40 -46.77 24.93
CA PHE A 285 -10.06 -47.16 24.51
C PHE A 285 -9.17 -47.42 25.73
N PRO A 286 -8.46 -48.56 25.81
CA PRO A 286 -7.51 -48.79 26.89
C PRO A 286 -6.32 -47.84 26.68
N VAL A 287 -6.28 -46.77 27.47
CA VAL A 287 -5.14 -45.86 27.52
C VAL A 287 -4.02 -46.58 28.28
N SER A 288 -3.11 -47.24 27.57
CA SER A 288 -1.83 -47.60 28.16
C SER A 288 -1.02 -46.33 28.32
N THR A 289 -0.66 -46.00 29.56
CA THR A 289 0.35 -45.00 29.90
C THR A 289 1.70 -45.40 29.31
N SER A 290 1.90 -45.08 28.03
CA SER A 290 3.19 -45.01 27.36
C SER A 290 3.11 -43.83 26.40
N TRP A 291 3.73 -42.72 26.80
CA TRP A 291 4.06 -41.63 25.88
C TRP A 291 4.74 -42.25 24.65
N PHE A 292 4.21 -41.98 23.44
CA PHE A 292 4.38 -42.74 22.18
C PHE A 292 3.36 -43.86 21.94
N SER A 293 2.13 -43.49 21.56
CA SER A 293 1.40 -44.26 20.56
C SER A 293 1.49 -43.54 19.22
N THR A 294 2.60 -43.71 18.50
CA THR A 294 2.61 -43.45 17.06
C THR A 294 1.61 -44.41 16.44
N ILE A 295 0.43 -43.94 16.04
CA ILE A 295 -0.40 -44.71 15.09
C ILE A 295 0.29 -44.59 13.73
N SER A 296 1.41 -45.30 13.57
CA SER A 296 2.09 -45.44 12.29
C SER A 296 1.25 -46.36 11.41
N LYS A 297 0.28 -45.81 10.68
CA LYS A 297 -0.20 -46.46 9.47
C LYS A 297 0.79 -46.17 8.36
N SER A 298 1.80 -47.02 8.22
CA SER A 298 2.56 -47.11 6.96
C SER A 298 1.61 -47.67 5.91
N ILE A 299 1.07 -46.80 5.06
CA ILE A 299 0.33 -47.25 3.88
C ILE A 299 1.37 -47.58 2.81
N ARG A 300 1.60 -48.88 2.61
CA ARG A 300 2.42 -49.41 1.52
C ARG A 300 1.45 -49.95 0.48
N ALA A 301 1.26 -49.23 -0.64
CA ALA A 301 0.52 -49.77 -1.77
C ALA A 301 1.36 -50.87 -2.44
N LEU A 302 0.78 -52.07 -2.58
CA LEU A 302 1.32 -53.11 -3.45
C LEU A 302 0.94 -52.77 -4.90
N SER A 303 1.91 -52.77 -5.80
CA SER A 303 1.70 -52.61 -7.25
C SER A 303 0.77 -53.72 -7.76
N PRO A 304 -0.24 -53.44 -8.61
CA PRO A 304 -0.85 -54.48 -9.41
C PRO A 304 0.13 -54.90 -10.53
N ALA A 305 0.09 -56.19 -10.85
CA ALA A 305 0.79 -56.81 -11.98
C ALA A 305 0.07 -56.55 -13.31
#